data_AF-A0A662XMK2-F1
#
_entry.id   AF-A0A662XMK2-F1
#
_cell.length_a   1.000
_cell.length_b   1.000
_cell.length_c   1.000
_cell.angle_alpha   90.00
_cell.angle_beta   90.00
_cell.angle_gamma   90.00
#
_symmetry.space_group_name_H-M   'P 1'
#
loop_
_entity.id
_entity.type
_entity.pdbx_description
1 polymer ?
#
loop_
_entity_poly.entity_id
_entity_poly.type
_entity_poly.pdbx_seq_one_letter_code
_entity_poly.pdbx_strand_id
1 'polypeptide(L)'
;MVKVSVVTNATTPVERLGPSTVRRGGTLRSAKHLLLAVWISVGLAPLLLQARSFVRFVTPHKISRSLLPPIAEGQETADLRERCPVEGLLIAGVWWNVLPTHYFPSQNDRLCHFIVPQYNIHGIYVVGNERTKPSASTPASCAGESFPFQHYFYHGSIGYYAFYEEAVGTYCVHDKTAYVFVGGLGTFDINGATLTNDRGSTEYRSSYWYGLAGSIWVGYRALMLRRSYVACKRYGKSCDSMREALRMKDAMVYVQESMRLAAHGANNYQRAAILYLLVEGVMSDLFLLIAQEGVIGRLQYISLGYNLSGVLSMLFEMIETMLWMGERTRCLVKRLLFNYETVLIGELVCAGAMQQYLTSLNRSDFRRSAPIAHAVSHYVWSLVGHGSIVLGCVLVLVSSRALGAIGFTRWTFGSFAVLAAPCCVDETLGVRTKEVMLGGYVWENRKLYYKASTLKAFGILKAVEEDGREYFALHKLHWIAIPRHDLFLLGSVWGQRVRPCSERHFSGTVSMFSHALGGSFPIASSRGRITVFANNRVASETLSSRVAGPSALIVVVSPVQ
;
A
#
# COMPACT_ATOMS: atom_id res chain seq x y z
N MET A 1 -0.95 -68.57 -49.51
CA MET A 1 -1.34 -68.69 -50.93
C MET A 1 -0.67 -67.54 -51.67
N VAL A 2 0.12 -67.88 -52.70
CA VAL A 2 0.83 -67.01 -53.65
C VAL A 2 2.03 -66.20 -53.11
N LYS A 3 3.01 -66.08 -54.00
CA LYS A 3 4.46 -65.94 -53.85
C LYS A 3 4.90 -64.79 -54.77
N VAL A 4 6.13 -64.32 -54.55
CA VAL A 4 7.05 -63.69 -55.51
C VAL A 4 7.17 -62.14 -55.48
N SER A 5 8.43 -61.77 -55.26
CA SER A 5 9.14 -60.49 -55.25
C SER A 5 9.22 -59.81 -56.63
N VAL A 6 9.54 -58.50 -56.69
CA VAL A 6 10.63 -57.91 -57.52
C VAL A 6 10.86 -56.43 -57.09
N VAL A 7 12.13 -56.07 -57.07
CA VAL A 7 12.78 -54.79 -56.72
C VAL A 7 12.81 -53.83 -57.92
N THR A 8 12.72 -52.50 -57.71
CA THR A 8 13.55 -51.51 -58.44
C THR A 8 13.65 -50.16 -57.73
N ASN A 9 14.89 -49.68 -57.59
CA ASN A 9 15.28 -48.30 -57.26
C ASN A 9 14.87 -47.33 -58.37
N ALA A 10 14.51 -46.08 -58.04
CA ALA A 10 15.27 -44.87 -58.44
C ALA A 10 14.56 -43.55 -58.10
N THR A 11 15.39 -42.56 -57.75
CA THR A 11 15.21 -41.09 -57.74
C THR A 11 14.38 -40.44 -56.62
N THR A 12 15.09 -39.96 -55.61
CA THR A 12 14.76 -38.77 -54.81
C THR A 12 14.77 -37.49 -55.67
N PRO A 13 13.97 -36.47 -55.34
CA PRO A 13 14.59 -35.29 -54.73
C PRO A 13 13.80 -34.73 -53.53
N VAL A 14 14.57 -34.35 -52.52
CA VAL A 14 14.35 -33.39 -51.41
C VAL A 14 12.98 -32.70 -51.36
N GLU A 15 12.18 -33.02 -50.34
CA GLU A 15 11.10 -32.16 -49.89
C GLU A 15 11.13 -31.94 -48.37
N ARG A 16 10.80 -30.71 -47.99
CA ARG A 16 11.12 -30.01 -46.74
C ARG A 16 10.48 -30.67 -45.52
N LEU A 17 11.25 -30.76 -44.44
CA LEU A 17 10.75 -31.01 -43.09
C LEU A 17 9.73 -29.93 -42.70
N GLY A 18 8.45 -30.28 -42.69
CA GLY A 18 7.38 -29.45 -42.15
C GLY A 18 7.49 -29.34 -40.61
N PRO A 19 7.08 -28.22 -40.01
CA PRO A 19 7.22 -28.01 -38.58
C PRO A 19 6.30 -28.97 -37.81
N SER A 20 6.94 -29.77 -36.96
CA SER A 20 6.33 -30.61 -35.93
C SER A 20 5.29 -29.83 -35.13
N THR A 21 4.02 -30.23 -35.26
CA THR A 21 2.93 -29.88 -34.35
C THR A 21 3.22 -30.49 -32.97
N VAL A 22 3.90 -29.72 -32.12
CA VAL A 22 4.00 -30.02 -30.69
C VAL A 22 2.60 -29.82 -30.10
N ARG A 23 1.88 -30.94 -29.98
CA ARG A 23 0.62 -31.10 -29.26
C ARG A 23 0.86 -30.81 -27.78
N ARG A 24 0.78 -29.54 -27.36
CA ARG A 24 0.85 -29.15 -25.94
C ARG A 24 -0.53 -29.36 -25.29
N GLY A 25 -0.81 -30.61 -24.93
CA GLY A 25 -1.97 -31.01 -24.13
C GLY A 25 -1.81 -30.62 -22.66
N GLY A 26 -1.84 -29.32 -22.36
CA GLY A 26 -2.09 -28.80 -21.02
C GLY A 26 -3.39 -28.04 -21.06
N THR A 27 -4.37 -28.40 -20.23
CA THR A 27 -5.62 -27.63 -20.05
C THR A 27 -5.28 -26.15 -19.88
N LEU A 28 -5.60 -25.33 -20.88
CA LEU A 28 -5.37 -23.89 -20.82
C LEU A 28 -6.23 -23.35 -19.68
N ARG A 29 -5.62 -23.05 -18.52
CA ARG A 29 -6.33 -22.45 -17.40
C ARG A 29 -6.88 -21.10 -17.89
N SER A 30 -8.22 -20.96 -17.92
CA SER A 30 -8.88 -19.75 -18.42
C SER A 30 -8.30 -18.50 -17.75
N ALA A 31 -7.96 -17.49 -18.55
CA ALA A 31 -7.33 -16.25 -18.09
C ALA A 31 -8.21 -15.55 -17.05
N LYS A 32 -9.54 -15.62 -17.24
CA LYS A 32 -10.53 -15.13 -16.27
C LYS A 32 -10.37 -15.77 -14.89
N HIS A 33 -10.19 -17.09 -14.82
CA HIS A 33 -10.04 -17.79 -13.54
C HIS A 33 -8.71 -17.48 -12.86
N LEU A 34 -7.64 -17.34 -13.64
CA LEU A 34 -6.33 -16.95 -13.12
C LEU A 34 -6.37 -15.53 -12.52
N LEU A 35 -6.91 -14.57 -13.28
CA LEU A 35 -7.05 -13.19 -12.82
C LEU A 35 -7.92 -13.10 -11.55
N LEU A 36 -9.00 -13.89 -11.47
CA LEU A 36 -9.84 -13.94 -10.28
C LEU A 36 -9.08 -14.48 -9.05
N ALA A 37 -8.32 -15.57 -9.21
CA ALA A 37 -7.54 -16.14 -8.11
C ALA A 37 -6.48 -15.16 -7.60
N VAL A 38 -5.81 -14.44 -8.51
CA VAL A 38 -4.86 -13.39 -8.15
C VAL A 38 -5.57 -12.23 -7.44
N TRP A 39 -6.69 -11.74 -7.98
CA TRP A 39 -7.48 -10.66 -7.38
C TRP A 39 -7.96 -10.98 -5.95
N ILE A 40 -8.37 -12.22 -5.70
CA ILE A 40 -8.74 -12.67 -4.35
C ILE A 40 -7.51 -12.57 -3.42
N SER A 41 -6.35 -13.03 -3.89
CA SER A 41 -5.13 -13.15 -3.09
C SER A 41 -4.51 -11.79 -2.73
N VAL A 42 -4.37 -10.89 -3.72
CA VAL A 42 -3.69 -9.59 -3.52
C VAL A 42 -4.62 -8.41 -3.30
N GLY A 43 -5.92 -8.61 -3.48
CA GLY A 43 -6.94 -7.57 -3.31
C GLY A 43 -7.88 -7.86 -2.14
N LEU A 44 -8.71 -8.90 -2.27
CA LEU A 44 -9.77 -9.18 -1.30
C LEU A 44 -9.24 -9.60 0.08
N ALA A 45 -8.24 -10.49 0.13
CA ALA A 45 -7.68 -10.94 1.41
C ALA A 45 -7.07 -9.78 2.24
N PRO A 46 -6.23 -8.89 1.67
CA PRO A 46 -5.78 -7.68 2.38
C PRO A 46 -6.91 -6.77 2.84
N LEU A 47 -7.97 -6.58 2.04
CA LEU A 47 -9.12 -5.77 2.46
C LEU A 47 -9.83 -6.38 3.69
N LEU A 48 -9.99 -7.70 3.73
CA LEU A 48 -10.61 -8.38 4.88
C LEU A 48 -9.77 -8.24 6.16
N LEU A 49 -8.44 -8.32 6.04
CA LEU A 49 -7.53 -8.06 7.15
C LEU A 49 -7.67 -6.62 7.64
N GLN A 50 -7.67 -5.67 6.72
CA GLN A 50 -7.85 -4.25 7.03
C GLN A 50 -9.21 -3.97 7.69
N ALA A 51 -10.30 -4.57 7.19
CA ALA A 51 -11.63 -4.42 7.76
C ALA A 51 -11.73 -5.01 9.17
N ARG A 52 -11.12 -6.18 9.42
CA ARG A 52 -11.01 -6.77 10.76
C ARG A 52 -10.29 -5.83 11.73
N SER A 53 -9.17 -5.26 11.28
CA SER A 53 -8.38 -4.30 12.04
C SER A 53 -9.18 -3.03 12.37
N PHE A 54 -9.87 -2.46 11.37
CA PHE A 54 -10.75 -1.31 11.56
C PHE A 54 -11.86 -1.60 12.59
N VAL A 55 -12.52 -2.76 12.50
CA VAL A 55 -13.56 -3.16 13.46
C VAL A 55 -13.02 -3.22 14.88
N ARG A 56 -11.80 -3.72 15.10
CA ARG A 56 -11.18 -3.73 16.44
C ARG A 56 -11.00 -2.33 17.02
N PHE A 57 -10.59 -1.36 16.21
CA PHE A 57 -10.32 -0.02 16.69
C PHE A 57 -11.57 0.85 16.86
N VAL A 58 -12.61 0.63 16.04
CA VAL A 58 -13.88 1.37 16.15
C VAL A 58 -14.79 0.81 17.23
N THR A 59 -14.58 -0.44 17.65
CA THR A 59 -15.37 -1.05 18.74
C THR A 59 -15.14 -0.27 20.03
N PRO A 60 -16.21 0.18 20.73
CA PRO A 60 -16.07 0.86 22.00
C PRO A 60 -15.32 0.01 23.03
N HIS A 61 -14.39 0.62 23.74
CA HIS A 61 -13.57 -0.04 24.76
C HIS A 61 -13.82 0.55 26.15
N LYS A 62 -13.36 -0.16 27.18
CA LYS A 62 -13.47 0.23 28.58
C LYS A 62 -12.15 -0.05 29.28
N ILE A 63 -11.68 0.93 30.04
CA ILE A 63 -10.44 0.81 30.82
C ILE A 63 -10.71 -0.07 32.05
N SER A 64 -9.81 -1.01 32.32
CA SER A 64 -9.91 -1.84 33.53
C SER A 64 -9.92 -1.00 34.80
N ARG A 65 -10.82 -1.32 35.74
CA ARG A 65 -10.99 -0.56 36.99
C ARG A 65 -9.73 -0.50 37.84
N SER A 66 -8.90 -1.54 37.79
CA SER A 66 -7.60 -1.60 38.47
C SER A 66 -6.61 -0.55 37.96
N LEU A 67 -6.84 0.03 36.78
CA LEU A 67 -5.96 1.02 36.15
C LEU A 67 -6.50 2.45 36.23
N LEU A 68 -7.66 2.65 36.86
CA LEU A 68 -8.27 3.97 37.03
C LEU A 68 -7.80 4.60 38.35
N PRO A 69 -7.26 5.83 38.32
CA PRO A 69 -6.84 6.53 39.53
C PRO A 69 -8.06 6.90 40.40
N PRO A 70 -7.91 6.97 41.73
CA PRO A 70 -8.95 7.44 42.62
C PRO A 70 -9.34 8.89 42.31
N ILE A 71 -10.63 9.21 42.40
CA ILE A 71 -11.16 10.55 42.06
C ILE A 71 -10.68 11.62 43.05
N ALA A 72 -10.49 11.25 44.33
CA ALA A 72 -10.25 12.19 45.43
C ALA A 72 -8.76 12.40 45.78
N GLU A 73 -7.84 11.58 45.25
CA GLU A 73 -6.42 11.64 45.65
C GLU A 73 -5.59 12.51 44.69
N GLY A 74 -4.62 13.23 45.28
CA GLY A 74 -3.68 14.09 44.57
C GLY A 74 -2.61 13.30 43.80
N GLN A 75 -1.89 14.00 42.91
CA GLN A 75 -0.74 13.45 42.21
C GLN A 75 0.52 13.63 43.07
N GLU A 76 1.32 12.58 43.22
CA GLU A 76 2.59 12.62 43.95
C GLU A 76 3.79 12.40 43.03
N THR A 77 4.90 13.07 43.34
CA THR A 77 6.17 12.99 42.59
C THR A 77 7.37 12.60 43.47
N ALA A 78 7.17 12.46 44.78
CA ALA A 78 8.21 12.07 45.74
C ALA A 78 8.64 10.61 45.51
N ASP A 79 9.95 10.36 45.54
CA ASP A 79 10.58 9.04 45.36
C ASP A 79 10.10 8.28 44.10
N LEU A 80 9.80 9.02 43.04
CA LEU A 80 9.14 8.50 41.84
C LEU A 80 9.85 7.27 41.24
N ARG A 81 11.19 7.26 41.23
CA ARG A 81 11.96 6.14 40.66
C ARG A 81 11.95 4.88 41.51
N GLU A 82 11.77 5.03 42.82
CA GLU A 82 11.65 3.90 43.74
C GLU A 82 10.23 3.34 43.70
N ARG A 83 9.23 4.22 43.61
CA ARG A 83 7.82 3.85 43.61
C ARG A 83 7.30 3.38 42.25
N CYS A 84 7.86 3.92 41.18
CA CYS A 84 7.51 3.62 39.79
C CYS A 84 8.78 3.17 39.04
N PRO A 85 9.26 1.93 39.25
CA PRO A 85 10.60 1.51 38.85
C PRO A 85 10.72 1.08 37.38
N VAL A 86 9.66 1.16 36.59
CA VAL A 86 9.63 0.72 35.19
C VAL A 86 10.37 1.72 34.30
N GLU A 87 11.37 1.23 33.56
CA GLU A 87 12.16 2.05 32.63
C GLU A 87 11.93 1.66 31.15
N GLY A 88 11.43 0.45 30.90
CA GLY A 88 11.21 -0.06 29.56
C GLY A 88 9.96 -0.94 29.46
N LEU A 89 9.38 -0.97 28.27
CA LEU A 89 8.24 -1.81 27.94
C LEU A 89 8.56 -2.60 26.67
N LEU A 90 8.48 -3.92 26.73
CA LEU A 90 8.60 -4.79 25.58
C LEU A 90 7.20 -5.25 25.15
N ILE A 91 6.72 -4.73 24.02
CA ILE A 91 5.45 -5.10 23.40
C ILE A 91 5.73 -5.62 22.00
N ALA A 92 5.19 -6.79 21.67
CA ALA A 92 5.34 -7.40 20.35
C ALA A 92 6.81 -7.50 19.87
N GLY A 93 7.73 -7.71 20.81
CA GLY A 93 9.17 -7.79 20.55
C GLY A 93 9.84 -6.46 20.18
N VAL A 94 9.16 -5.32 20.33
CA VAL A 94 9.75 -3.98 20.22
C VAL A 94 9.90 -3.38 21.62
N TRP A 95 11.07 -2.78 21.88
CA TRP A 95 11.35 -2.10 23.15
C TRP A 95 10.98 -0.62 23.07
N TRP A 96 10.27 -0.12 24.09
CA TRP A 96 9.79 1.26 24.21
C TRP A 96 10.32 1.92 25.48
N ASN A 97 10.63 3.21 25.39
CA ASN A 97 11.12 4.02 26.51
C ASN A 97 9.96 4.40 27.44
N VAL A 98 10.00 3.96 28.70
CA VAL A 98 8.99 4.36 29.69
C VAL A 98 9.57 5.41 30.62
N LEU A 99 8.84 6.52 30.77
CA LEU A 99 9.16 7.53 31.76
C LEU A 99 7.97 7.80 32.68
N PRO A 100 8.02 7.35 33.95
CA PRO A 100 7.05 7.75 34.96
C PRO A 100 7.11 9.27 35.18
N THR A 101 5.96 9.91 35.38
CA THR A 101 5.90 11.36 35.67
C THR A 101 5.33 11.66 37.06
N HIS A 102 4.35 10.88 37.51
CA HIS A 102 3.74 10.97 38.83
C HIS A 102 3.05 9.64 39.16
N TYR A 103 2.63 9.46 40.40
CA TYR A 103 1.76 8.36 40.81
C TYR A 103 0.57 8.86 41.62
N PHE A 104 -0.44 8.00 41.70
CA PHE A 104 -1.58 8.15 42.57
C PHE A 104 -1.44 7.13 43.71
N PRO A 105 -1.54 7.57 44.96
CA PRO A 105 -1.69 6.63 46.07
C PRO A 105 -2.98 5.81 45.87
N SER A 106 -2.98 4.60 46.43
CA SER A 106 -4.16 3.74 46.52
C SER A 106 -3.92 2.72 47.63
N GLN A 107 -4.99 2.16 48.20
CA GLN A 107 -4.95 1.44 49.48
C GLN A 107 -4.02 0.20 49.48
N ASN A 108 -3.88 -0.49 48.34
CA ASN A 108 -3.06 -1.72 48.23
C ASN A 108 -2.10 -1.76 47.02
N ASP A 109 -2.29 -0.85 46.05
CA ASP A 109 -1.51 -0.79 44.81
C ASP A 109 -1.09 0.65 44.53
N ARG A 110 -0.08 0.85 43.67
CA ARG A 110 0.37 2.18 43.25
C ARG A 110 0.16 2.35 41.76
N LEU A 111 -0.58 3.39 41.39
CA LEU A 111 -0.88 3.69 39.99
C LEU A 111 0.11 4.72 39.48
N CYS A 112 1.01 4.29 38.61
CA CYS A 112 2.05 5.12 38.05
C CYS A 112 1.61 5.63 36.68
N HIS A 113 1.47 6.95 36.56
CA HIS A 113 1.32 7.57 35.25
C HIS A 113 2.68 7.60 34.54
N PHE A 114 2.68 7.23 33.27
CA PHE A 114 3.89 7.21 32.45
C PHE A 114 3.65 7.80 31.06
N ILE A 115 4.76 8.18 30.45
CA ILE A 115 4.79 8.63 29.07
C ILE A 115 5.83 7.85 28.26
N VAL A 116 5.60 7.79 26.95
CA VAL A 116 6.66 7.49 25.96
C VAL A 116 6.90 8.78 25.18
N PRO A 117 7.87 9.62 25.60
CA PRO A 117 7.99 11.00 25.14
C PRO A 117 8.09 11.12 23.61
N GLN A 118 8.72 10.13 22.97
CA GLN A 118 9.00 10.08 21.53
C GLN A 118 7.74 9.90 20.68
N TYR A 119 6.62 9.46 21.27
CA TYR A 119 5.46 9.00 20.53
C TYR A 119 4.12 9.51 21.10
N ASN A 120 4.10 10.56 21.91
CA ASN A 120 2.83 11.12 22.43
C ASN A 120 1.93 10.03 23.06
N ILE A 121 2.56 9.15 23.84
CA ILE A 121 1.89 8.08 24.57
C ILE A 121 1.76 8.52 26.02
N HIS A 122 0.56 8.36 26.55
CA HIS A 122 0.20 8.64 27.94
C HIS A 122 -0.61 7.47 28.48
N GLY A 123 -0.28 7.01 29.68
CA GLY A 123 -0.92 5.84 30.25
C GLY A 123 -0.68 5.70 31.74
N ILE A 124 -1.31 4.67 32.30
CA ILE A 124 -1.16 4.31 33.71
C ILE A 124 -0.81 2.82 33.76
N TYR A 125 0.15 2.50 34.62
CA TYR A 125 0.47 1.12 34.95
C TYR A 125 0.37 0.86 36.45
N VAL A 126 0.24 -0.42 36.78
CA VAL A 126 0.37 -0.95 38.13
C VAL A 126 1.33 -2.13 38.11
N VAL A 127 2.19 -2.19 39.13
CA VAL A 127 3.04 -3.35 39.43
C VAL A 127 2.49 -3.95 40.71
N GLY A 128 2.08 -5.22 40.67
CA GLY A 128 1.59 -5.89 41.89
C GLY A 128 2.73 -6.30 42.81
N ASN A 129 2.40 -6.52 44.08
CA ASN A 129 3.39 -6.74 45.14
C ASN A 129 3.79 -8.22 45.32
N GLU A 130 3.03 -9.15 44.75
CA GLU A 130 3.27 -10.58 44.87
C GLU A 130 4.07 -11.12 43.68
N ARG A 131 5.05 -11.99 43.94
CA ARG A 131 5.82 -12.63 42.87
C ARG A 131 4.91 -13.53 42.05
N THR A 132 5.09 -13.52 40.73
CA THR A 132 4.31 -14.33 39.80
C THR A 132 5.19 -15.08 38.82
N LYS A 133 4.62 -16.07 38.15
CA LYS A 133 5.30 -16.80 37.08
C LYS A 133 5.58 -15.84 35.92
N PRO A 134 6.80 -15.84 35.36
CA PRO A 134 7.16 -14.99 34.24
C PRO A 134 6.25 -15.21 33.04
N SER A 135 5.98 -14.13 32.31
CA SER A 135 5.28 -14.20 31.04
C SER A 135 6.14 -14.89 29.97
N ALA A 136 5.53 -15.38 28.88
CA ALA A 136 6.26 -16.16 27.87
C ALA A 136 7.36 -15.38 27.13
N SER A 137 7.27 -14.05 27.10
CA SER A 137 8.25 -13.15 26.48
C SER A 137 9.34 -12.68 27.46
N THR A 138 9.21 -13.00 28.75
CA THR A 138 10.17 -12.62 29.79
C THR A 138 11.42 -13.50 29.72
N PRO A 139 12.64 -12.93 29.75
CA PRO A 139 13.87 -13.69 29.68
C PRO A 139 14.05 -14.58 30.91
N ALA A 140 14.72 -15.72 30.72
CA ALA A 140 14.97 -16.69 31.79
C ALA A 140 15.73 -16.11 32.99
N SER A 141 16.54 -15.06 32.78
CA SER A 141 17.24 -14.34 33.85
C SER A 141 16.30 -13.68 34.86
N CYS A 142 15.05 -13.41 34.48
CA CYS A 142 14.05 -12.74 35.33
C CYS A 142 13.10 -13.73 36.03
N ALA A 143 13.37 -15.04 35.94
CA ALA A 143 12.41 -16.06 36.38
C ALA A 143 12.08 -16.04 37.88
N GLY A 144 13.04 -15.64 38.73
CA GLY A 144 12.89 -15.59 40.19
C GLY A 144 12.37 -14.27 40.76
N GLU A 145 12.33 -13.21 39.94
CA GLU A 145 12.04 -11.83 40.37
C GLU A 145 11.08 -11.13 39.38
N SER A 146 9.99 -11.83 39.05
CA SER A 146 8.91 -11.32 38.20
C SER A 146 7.67 -10.96 39.02
N PHE A 147 7.08 -9.82 38.72
CA PHE A 147 5.87 -9.28 39.37
C PHE A 147 4.76 -9.06 38.34
N PRO A 148 3.48 -9.22 38.69
CA PRO A 148 2.38 -8.98 37.76
C PRO A 148 2.35 -7.51 37.35
N PHE A 149 2.16 -7.28 36.06
CA PHE A 149 2.14 -5.95 35.47
C PHE A 149 0.89 -5.78 34.62
N GLN A 150 0.21 -4.65 34.79
CA GLN A 150 -0.92 -4.25 33.96
C GLN A 150 -0.77 -2.79 33.61
N HIS A 151 -1.19 -2.43 32.39
CA HIS A 151 -1.23 -1.04 32.00
C HIS A 151 -2.25 -0.81 30.89
N TYR A 152 -2.64 0.45 30.74
CA TYR A 152 -3.21 0.95 29.51
C TYR A 152 -2.46 2.18 29.06
N PHE A 153 -2.53 2.49 27.78
CA PHE A 153 -2.15 3.79 27.28
C PHE A 153 -3.01 4.24 26.10
N TYR A 154 -2.95 5.53 25.87
CA TYR A 154 -3.39 6.17 24.65
C TYR A 154 -2.19 6.73 23.89
N HIS A 155 -2.16 6.46 22.59
CA HIS A 155 -1.16 6.97 21.65
C HIS A 155 -1.84 7.97 20.71
N GLY A 156 -1.51 9.25 20.85
CA GLY A 156 -2.14 10.28 20.01
C GLY A 156 -1.77 10.13 18.53
N SER A 157 -2.77 10.21 17.66
CA SER A 157 -2.61 10.20 16.19
C SER A 157 -2.28 11.61 15.66
N ILE A 158 -2.12 11.76 14.34
CA ILE A 158 -2.05 13.07 13.66
C ILE A 158 -3.44 13.75 13.65
N GLY A 159 -4.51 12.96 13.75
CA GLY A 159 -5.89 13.46 13.86
C GLY A 159 -6.31 13.80 15.30
N TYR A 160 -7.58 14.16 15.49
CA TYR A 160 -8.18 14.46 16.82
C TYR A 160 -8.51 13.19 17.63
N TYR A 161 -7.77 12.09 17.45
CA TYR A 161 -8.01 10.83 18.16
C TYR A 161 -6.72 10.17 18.61
N ALA A 162 -6.83 9.29 19.60
CA ALA A 162 -5.75 8.46 20.10
C ALA A 162 -6.11 6.98 20.01
N PHE A 163 -5.12 6.14 19.74
CA PHE A 163 -5.23 4.69 19.80
C PHE A 163 -5.10 4.22 21.24
N TYR A 164 -6.04 3.38 21.67
CA TYR A 164 -6.03 2.75 22.99
C TYR A 164 -5.41 1.36 22.91
N GLU A 165 -4.61 1.04 23.92
CA GLU A 165 -4.03 -0.26 24.16
C GLU A 165 -4.14 -0.58 25.65
N GLU A 166 -4.46 -1.83 25.96
CA GLU A 166 -4.40 -2.35 27.33
C GLU A 166 -3.74 -3.73 27.32
N ALA A 167 -2.74 -3.88 28.19
CA ALA A 167 -1.87 -5.03 28.21
C ALA A 167 -1.61 -5.54 29.61
N VAL A 168 -1.37 -6.85 29.66
CA VAL A 168 -1.01 -7.58 30.88
C VAL A 168 0.28 -8.37 30.67
N GLY A 169 1.03 -8.58 31.73
CA GLY A 169 2.26 -9.34 31.66
C GLY A 169 3.03 -9.33 32.97
N THR A 170 4.35 -9.29 32.87
CA THR A 170 5.23 -9.33 34.05
C THR A 170 6.33 -8.30 33.98
N TYR A 171 6.56 -7.63 35.10
CA TYR A 171 7.69 -6.73 35.34
C TYR A 171 8.89 -7.50 35.88
N CYS A 172 10.06 -7.28 35.30
CA CYS A 172 11.32 -7.82 35.79
C CYS A 172 12.12 -6.76 36.56
N VAL A 173 12.51 -7.09 37.80
CA VAL A 173 13.31 -6.18 38.65
C VAL A 173 14.73 -6.01 38.11
N HIS A 174 15.35 -7.08 37.62
CA HIS A 174 16.76 -7.10 37.20
C HIS A 174 17.06 -6.10 36.06
N ASP A 175 16.20 -6.02 35.05
CA ASP A 175 16.38 -5.14 33.88
C ASP A 175 15.38 -3.98 33.83
N LYS A 176 14.53 -3.86 34.86
CA LYS A 176 13.48 -2.84 35.00
C LYS A 176 12.53 -2.74 33.80
N THR A 177 12.32 -3.86 33.10
CA THR A 177 11.47 -3.92 31.91
C THR A 177 10.18 -4.69 32.18
N ALA A 178 9.07 -4.15 31.68
CA ALA A 178 7.79 -4.85 31.64
C ALA A 178 7.65 -5.61 30.32
N TYR A 179 7.32 -6.89 30.40
CA TYR A 179 7.12 -7.81 29.28
C TYR A 179 5.64 -8.12 29.19
N VAL A 180 4.98 -7.69 28.10
CA VAL A 180 3.52 -7.63 28.07
C VAL A 180 2.91 -8.18 26.79
N PHE A 181 1.65 -8.60 26.92
CA PHE A 181 0.80 -9.03 25.82
C PHE A 181 -0.44 -8.14 25.78
N VAL A 182 -0.76 -7.64 24.59
CA VAL A 182 -1.92 -6.77 24.38
C VAL A 182 -3.21 -7.59 24.41
N GLY A 183 -4.14 -7.15 25.27
CA GLY A 183 -5.46 -7.76 25.44
C GLY A 183 -6.60 -6.84 24.97
N GLY A 184 -6.42 -5.51 25.06
CA GLY A 184 -7.41 -4.50 24.71
C GLY A 184 -6.92 -3.57 23.61
N LEU A 185 -7.81 -3.24 22.67
CA LEU A 185 -7.59 -2.26 21.61
C LEU A 185 -8.83 -1.41 21.42
N GLY A 186 -8.63 -0.16 20.99
CA GLY A 186 -9.72 0.77 20.75
C GLY A 186 -9.20 2.13 20.28
N THR A 187 -10.09 3.11 20.22
CA THR A 187 -9.75 4.49 19.88
C THR A 187 -10.63 5.46 20.65
N PHE A 188 -10.14 6.67 20.93
CA PHE A 188 -10.92 7.70 21.60
C PHE A 188 -10.60 9.09 21.04
N ASP A 189 -11.60 9.96 20.94
CA ASP A 189 -11.44 11.34 20.43
C ASP A 189 -10.75 12.22 21.48
N ILE A 190 -9.43 12.05 21.60
CA ILE A 190 -8.57 12.78 22.53
C ILE A 190 -7.17 12.96 21.95
N ASN A 191 -6.54 14.12 22.15
CA ASN A 191 -5.15 14.35 21.76
C ASN A 191 -4.52 15.56 22.48
N GLY A 192 -3.21 15.73 22.34
CA GLY A 192 -2.46 16.87 22.87
C GLY A 192 -2.62 17.04 24.38
N ALA A 193 -2.85 18.28 24.85
CA ALA A 193 -2.94 18.57 26.28
C ALA A 193 -4.10 17.85 26.99
N THR A 194 -5.20 17.57 26.28
CA THR A 194 -6.32 16.81 26.86
C THR A 194 -5.93 15.36 27.16
N LEU A 195 -5.13 14.75 26.28
CA LEU A 195 -4.60 13.41 26.46
C LEU A 195 -3.67 13.33 27.67
N THR A 196 -2.79 14.32 27.85
CA THR A 196 -1.87 14.37 29.00
C THR A 196 -2.58 14.43 30.35
N ASN A 197 -3.78 15.01 30.40
CA ASN A 197 -4.55 15.20 31.62
C ASN A 197 -5.68 14.17 31.80
N ASP A 198 -5.80 13.19 30.89
CA ASP A 198 -6.84 12.18 30.98
C ASP A 198 -6.60 11.25 32.17
N ARG A 199 -7.64 11.07 32.99
CA ARG A 199 -7.63 10.15 34.14
C ARG A 199 -8.36 8.84 33.84
N GLY A 200 -8.81 8.63 32.61
CA GLY A 200 -9.67 7.50 32.30
C GLY A 200 -11.12 7.69 32.78
N SER A 201 -11.97 6.72 32.48
CA SER A 201 -13.39 6.70 32.89
C SER A 201 -13.87 5.27 32.98
N THR A 202 -14.91 5.04 33.79
CA THR A 202 -15.64 3.77 33.86
C THR A 202 -16.61 3.57 32.69
N GLU A 203 -16.87 4.61 31.91
CA GLU A 203 -17.75 4.57 30.75
C GLU A 203 -17.07 3.98 29.53
N TYR A 204 -17.89 3.51 28.58
CA TYR A 204 -17.40 3.11 27.26
C TYR A 204 -16.86 4.32 26.51
N ARG A 205 -15.73 4.12 25.83
CA ARG A 205 -15.03 5.13 25.04
C ARG A 205 -14.88 4.65 23.60
N SER A 206 -15.03 5.57 22.66
CA SER A 206 -14.89 5.32 21.22
C SER A 206 -14.52 6.60 20.49
N SER A 207 -13.85 6.48 19.34
CA SER A 207 -13.58 7.62 18.45
C SER A 207 -14.59 7.66 17.30
N TYR A 208 -15.38 8.73 17.24
CA TYR A 208 -16.25 9.00 16.10
C TYR A 208 -15.44 9.47 14.90
N TRP A 209 -14.34 10.20 15.13
CA TRP A 209 -13.45 10.65 14.05
C TRP A 209 -12.81 9.47 13.32
N TYR A 210 -12.20 8.54 14.07
CA TYR A 210 -11.62 7.32 13.52
C TYR A 210 -12.68 6.47 12.82
N GLY A 211 -13.86 6.32 13.44
CA GLY A 211 -14.99 5.62 12.85
C GLY A 211 -15.38 6.19 11.48
N LEU A 212 -15.50 7.52 11.36
CA LEU A 212 -15.85 8.19 10.11
C LEU A 212 -14.74 8.07 9.05
N ALA A 213 -13.52 8.48 9.38
CA ALA A 213 -12.39 8.48 8.45
C ALA A 213 -12.04 7.07 7.99
N GLY A 214 -12.02 6.10 8.92
CA GLY A 214 -11.79 4.70 8.62
C GLY A 214 -12.90 4.08 7.77
N SER A 215 -14.17 4.42 8.02
CA SER A 215 -15.29 3.97 7.17
C SER A 215 -15.17 4.49 5.73
N ILE A 216 -14.80 5.77 5.56
CA ILE A 216 -14.55 6.36 4.23
C ILE A 216 -13.41 5.61 3.53
N TRP A 217 -12.31 5.34 4.24
CA TRP A 217 -11.15 4.66 3.67
C TRP A 217 -11.44 3.20 3.28
N VAL A 218 -12.08 2.42 4.15
CA VAL A 218 -12.48 1.03 3.88
C VAL A 218 -13.49 0.99 2.73
N GLY A 219 -14.48 1.88 2.74
CA GLY A 219 -15.46 2.02 1.66
C GLY A 219 -14.80 2.36 0.32
N TYR A 220 -13.85 3.28 0.31
CA TYR A 220 -13.07 3.63 -0.88
C TYR A 220 -12.30 2.43 -1.43
N ARG A 221 -11.59 1.69 -0.57
CA ARG A 221 -10.83 0.48 -0.96
C ARG A 221 -11.75 -0.62 -1.51
N ALA A 222 -12.95 -0.79 -0.94
CA ALA A 222 -13.96 -1.70 -1.46
C ALA A 222 -14.45 -1.30 -2.86
N LEU A 223 -14.68 0.00 -3.11
CA LEU A 223 -15.04 0.51 -4.44
C LEU A 223 -13.91 0.30 -5.46
N MET A 224 -12.66 0.55 -5.08
CA MET A 224 -11.48 0.28 -5.91
C MET A 224 -11.39 -1.20 -6.28
N LEU A 225 -11.60 -2.10 -5.31
CA LEU A 225 -11.57 -3.55 -5.56
C LEU A 225 -12.72 -4.01 -6.45
N ARG A 226 -13.93 -3.46 -6.28
CA ARG A 226 -15.06 -3.71 -7.18
C ARG A 226 -14.72 -3.31 -8.62
N ARG A 227 -14.13 -2.13 -8.82
CA ARG A 227 -13.68 -1.66 -10.14
C ARG A 227 -12.64 -2.60 -10.74
N SER A 228 -11.63 -2.97 -9.95
CA SER A 228 -10.59 -3.92 -10.35
C SER A 228 -11.17 -5.28 -10.75
N TYR A 229 -12.10 -5.83 -9.97
CA TYR A 229 -12.78 -7.09 -10.29
C TYR A 229 -13.44 -7.06 -11.67
N VAL A 230 -14.16 -5.96 -11.99
CA VAL A 230 -14.81 -5.83 -13.29
C VAL A 230 -13.78 -5.71 -14.42
N ALA A 231 -12.70 -4.95 -14.23
CA ALA A 231 -11.61 -4.85 -15.19
C ALA A 231 -10.96 -6.22 -15.45
N CYS A 232 -10.59 -6.95 -14.40
CA CYS A 232 -10.05 -8.31 -14.48
C CYS A 232 -11.00 -9.29 -15.20
N LYS A 233 -12.29 -9.22 -14.89
CA LYS A 233 -13.31 -10.06 -15.54
C LYS A 233 -13.44 -9.77 -17.03
N ARG A 234 -13.47 -8.48 -17.42
CA ARG A 234 -13.56 -8.05 -18.82
C ARG A 234 -12.31 -8.45 -19.59
N TYR A 235 -11.14 -8.14 -19.04
CA TYR A 235 -9.86 -8.46 -19.67
C TYR A 235 -9.66 -9.97 -19.82
N GLY A 236 -9.93 -10.76 -18.77
CA GLY A 236 -9.88 -12.21 -18.83
C GLY A 236 -10.83 -12.80 -19.87
N LYS A 237 -12.05 -12.27 -20.00
CA LYS A 237 -12.99 -12.68 -21.07
C LYS A 237 -12.43 -12.33 -22.46
N SER A 238 -11.82 -11.17 -22.61
CA SER A 238 -11.18 -10.73 -23.86
C SER A 238 -10.04 -11.69 -24.25
N CYS A 239 -9.14 -12.00 -23.32
CA CYS A 239 -8.07 -12.98 -23.54
C CYS A 239 -8.60 -14.36 -23.91
N ASP A 240 -9.59 -14.88 -23.18
CA ASP A 240 -10.20 -16.18 -23.47
C ASP A 240 -10.85 -16.20 -24.87
N SER A 241 -11.50 -15.09 -25.28
CA SER A 241 -12.12 -14.95 -26.61
C SER A 241 -11.07 -14.89 -27.73
N MET A 242 -9.92 -14.24 -27.50
CA MET A 242 -8.78 -14.21 -28.41
C MET A 242 -7.92 -15.48 -28.36
N ARG A 243 -8.26 -16.47 -27.51
CA ARG A 243 -7.47 -17.69 -27.25
C ARG A 243 -6.05 -17.40 -26.77
N GLU A 244 -5.90 -16.32 -26.01
CA GLU A 244 -4.64 -15.87 -25.45
C GLU A 244 -4.45 -16.39 -24.03
N ALA A 245 -3.37 -17.14 -23.81
CA ALA A 245 -3.01 -17.60 -22.47
C ALA A 245 -2.33 -16.48 -21.68
N LEU A 246 -2.63 -16.42 -20.38
CA LEU A 246 -2.01 -15.50 -19.43
C LEU A 246 -1.13 -16.27 -18.44
N ARG A 247 0.11 -15.80 -18.23
CA ARG A 247 1.00 -16.38 -17.21
C ARG A 247 0.66 -15.80 -15.84
N MET A 248 1.00 -16.52 -14.78
CA MET A 248 0.78 -16.05 -13.40
C MET A 248 1.39 -14.66 -13.15
N LYS A 249 2.63 -14.43 -13.63
CA LYS A 249 3.29 -13.12 -13.52
C LYS A 249 2.55 -12.00 -14.27
N ASP A 250 2.00 -12.30 -15.45
CA ASP A 250 1.30 -11.32 -16.28
C ASP A 250 -0.06 -10.97 -15.65
N ALA A 251 -0.72 -11.98 -15.05
CA ALA A 251 -1.93 -11.80 -14.26
C ALA A 251 -1.68 -10.94 -13.01
N MET A 252 -0.57 -11.17 -12.30
CA MET A 252 -0.19 -10.35 -11.13
C MET A 252 -0.07 -8.86 -11.50
N VAL A 253 0.68 -8.56 -12.56
CA VAL A 253 0.87 -7.19 -13.06
C VAL A 253 -0.47 -6.55 -13.40
N TYR A 254 -1.32 -7.22 -14.19
CA TYR A 254 -2.61 -6.66 -14.57
C TYR A 254 -3.52 -6.39 -13.35
N VAL A 255 -3.59 -7.33 -12.40
CA VAL A 255 -4.38 -7.15 -11.18
C VAL A 255 -3.85 -5.96 -10.38
N GLN A 256 -2.54 -5.84 -10.17
CA GLN A 256 -1.94 -4.73 -9.42
C GLN A 256 -2.20 -3.36 -10.09
N GLU A 257 -2.06 -3.24 -11.40
CA GLU A 257 -2.42 -2.00 -12.12
C GLU A 257 -3.92 -1.68 -12.01
N SER A 258 -4.79 -2.70 -12.08
CA SER A 258 -6.25 -2.50 -11.97
C SER A 258 -6.70 -2.01 -10.58
N MET A 259 -5.92 -2.32 -9.54
CA MET A 259 -6.15 -1.94 -8.14
C MET A 259 -5.52 -0.60 -7.76
N ARG A 260 -4.99 0.16 -8.73
CA ARG A 260 -4.42 1.48 -8.49
C ARG A 260 -5.35 2.38 -7.68
N LEU A 261 -4.79 3.09 -6.70
CA LEU A 261 -5.55 3.98 -5.83
C LEU A 261 -6.14 5.17 -6.60
N ALA A 262 -5.38 5.88 -7.42
CA ALA A 262 -5.91 6.99 -8.22
C ALA A 262 -6.53 6.52 -9.54
N ALA A 263 -7.62 7.15 -9.96
CA ALA A 263 -8.17 6.96 -11.30
C ALA A 263 -7.28 7.56 -12.39
N HIS A 264 -7.45 7.11 -13.63
CA HIS A 264 -6.83 7.76 -14.79
C HIS A 264 -7.35 9.18 -14.92
N GLY A 265 -6.45 10.17 -15.06
CA GLY A 265 -6.81 11.58 -15.15
C GLY A 265 -7.06 12.27 -13.79
N ALA A 266 -6.79 11.62 -12.67
CA ALA A 266 -6.82 12.26 -11.35
C ALA A 266 -5.95 13.53 -11.31
N ASN A 267 -6.42 14.58 -10.64
CA ASN A 267 -5.62 15.78 -10.36
C ASN A 267 -4.87 15.64 -9.02
N ASN A 268 -3.96 16.57 -8.73
CA ASN A 268 -3.14 16.49 -7.51
C ASN A 268 -3.90 16.77 -6.21
N TYR A 269 -5.01 17.52 -6.26
CA TYR A 269 -5.88 17.69 -5.09
C TYR A 269 -6.57 16.37 -4.71
N GLN A 270 -7.05 15.63 -5.70
CA GLN A 270 -7.63 14.29 -5.51
C GLN A 270 -6.59 13.29 -5.02
N ARG A 271 -5.36 13.32 -5.57
CA ARG A 271 -4.26 12.50 -5.06
C ARG A 271 -3.89 12.83 -3.61
N ALA A 272 -3.89 14.12 -3.25
CA ALA A 272 -3.63 14.56 -1.88
C ALA A 272 -4.71 14.06 -0.90
N ALA A 273 -5.98 14.07 -1.31
CA ALA A 273 -7.07 13.50 -0.50
C ALA A 273 -6.90 11.98 -0.27
N ILE A 274 -6.51 11.22 -1.31
CA ILE A 274 -6.20 9.80 -1.15
C ILE A 274 -4.98 9.61 -0.24
N LEU A 275 -3.93 10.42 -0.43
CA LEU A 275 -2.70 10.36 0.35
C LEU A 275 -3.00 10.55 1.84
N TYR A 276 -3.88 11.48 2.20
CA TYR A 276 -4.33 11.65 3.58
C TYR A 276 -4.97 10.37 4.15
N LEU A 277 -5.94 9.79 3.45
CA LEU A 277 -6.58 8.54 3.90
C LEU A 277 -5.59 7.37 3.99
N LEU A 278 -4.60 7.34 3.10
CA LEU A 278 -3.54 6.34 3.12
C LEU A 278 -2.62 6.50 4.32
N VAL A 279 -2.28 7.73 4.71
CA VAL A 279 -1.49 8.03 5.93
C VAL A 279 -2.24 7.59 7.18
N GLU A 280 -3.54 7.86 7.28
CA GLU A 280 -4.38 7.37 8.39
C GLU A 280 -4.37 5.82 8.47
N GLY A 281 -4.40 5.15 7.30
CA GLY A 281 -4.22 3.70 7.20
C GLY A 281 -2.85 3.21 7.67
N VAL A 282 -1.77 3.91 7.30
CA VAL A 282 -0.40 3.60 7.74
C VAL A 282 -0.26 3.73 9.25
N MET A 283 -0.86 4.75 9.87
CA MET A 283 -0.83 4.92 11.32
C MET A 283 -1.55 3.77 12.05
N SER A 284 -2.71 3.35 11.55
CA SER A 284 -3.42 2.17 12.09
C SER A 284 -2.56 0.91 11.98
N ASP A 285 -1.87 0.73 10.85
CA ASP A 285 -1.02 -0.43 10.64
C ASP A 285 0.22 -0.42 11.55
N LEU A 286 0.83 0.76 11.75
CA LEU A 286 1.95 0.96 12.67
C LEU A 286 1.54 0.67 14.12
N PHE A 287 0.32 1.02 14.51
CA PHE A 287 -0.17 0.70 15.85
C PHE A 287 -0.40 -0.81 16.03
N LEU A 288 -0.96 -1.49 15.02
CA LEU A 288 -1.16 -2.94 15.12
C LEU A 288 0.15 -3.73 15.17
N LEU A 289 1.20 -3.20 14.55
CA LEU A 289 2.53 -3.77 14.60
C LEU A 289 3.07 -3.82 16.03
N ILE A 290 2.73 -2.85 16.87
CA ILE A 290 3.13 -2.84 18.28
C ILE A 290 2.18 -3.64 19.17
N ALA A 291 0.97 -3.94 18.69
CA ALA A 291 -0.06 -4.63 19.45
C ALA A 291 -0.16 -6.14 19.17
N GLN A 292 0.41 -6.65 18.08
CA GLN A 292 0.20 -8.03 17.63
C GLN A 292 1.49 -8.83 17.56
N GLU A 293 1.48 -9.99 18.20
CA GLU A 293 2.59 -10.93 18.18
C GLU A 293 2.44 -12.05 17.15
N GLY A 294 3.55 -12.74 16.91
CA GLY A 294 3.58 -13.96 16.11
C GLY A 294 3.30 -13.75 14.63
N VAL A 295 2.63 -14.73 14.01
CA VAL A 295 2.38 -14.75 12.55
C VAL A 295 1.51 -13.57 12.12
N ILE A 296 0.56 -13.15 12.96
CA ILE A 296 -0.33 -12.03 12.65
C ILE A 296 0.46 -10.72 12.63
N GLY A 297 1.36 -10.50 13.62
CA GLY A 297 2.29 -9.37 13.60
C GLY A 297 3.16 -9.35 12.34
N ARG A 298 3.68 -10.51 11.90
CA ARG A 298 4.44 -10.62 10.64
C ARG A 298 3.64 -10.24 9.41
N LEU A 299 2.36 -10.64 9.33
CA LEU A 299 1.48 -10.22 8.24
C LEU A 299 1.22 -8.71 8.27
N GLN A 300 1.17 -8.12 9.45
CA GLN A 300 0.97 -6.68 9.63
C GLN A 300 2.16 -5.86 9.09
N TYR A 301 3.39 -6.34 9.26
CA TYR A 301 4.57 -5.70 8.64
C TYR A 301 4.49 -5.70 7.10
N ILE A 302 3.94 -6.75 6.49
CA ILE A 302 3.74 -6.81 5.03
C ILE A 302 2.67 -5.78 4.60
N SER A 303 1.58 -5.66 5.36
CA SER A 303 0.55 -4.61 5.13
C SER A 303 1.15 -3.21 5.19
N LEU A 304 1.97 -2.93 6.21
CA LEU A 304 2.67 -1.66 6.36
C LEU A 304 3.57 -1.35 5.16
N GLY A 305 4.36 -2.33 4.70
CA GLY A 305 5.20 -2.19 3.50
C GLY A 305 4.39 -1.86 2.25
N TYR A 306 3.25 -2.53 2.05
CA TYR A 306 2.34 -2.26 0.94
C TYR A 306 1.75 -0.84 0.99
N ASN A 307 1.27 -0.41 2.16
CA ASN A 307 0.72 0.93 2.33
C ASN A 307 1.78 2.03 2.16
N LEU A 308 3.00 1.81 2.68
CA LEU A 308 4.14 2.72 2.47
C LEU A 308 4.55 2.78 0.98
N SER A 309 4.54 1.65 0.27
CA SER A 309 4.75 1.63 -1.19
C SER A 309 3.66 2.41 -1.92
N GLY A 310 2.41 2.34 -1.45
CA GLY A 310 1.30 3.16 -1.92
C GLY A 310 1.57 4.67 -1.73
N VAL A 311 2.10 5.07 -0.58
CA VAL A 311 2.48 6.47 -0.28
C VAL A 311 3.55 6.94 -1.26
N LEU A 312 4.63 6.16 -1.43
CA LEU A 312 5.72 6.46 -2.36
C LEU A 312 5.22 6.57 -3.81
N SER A 313 4.36 5.64 -4.24
CA SER A 313 3.76 5.65 -5.58
C SER A 313 2.90 6.89 -5.80
N MET A 314 2.06 7.25 -4.82
CA MET A 314 1.18 8.42 -4.94
C MET A 314 1.98 9.73 -4.99
N LEU A 315 2.99 9.87 -4.14
CA LEU A 315 3.90 11.01 -4.15
C LEU A 315 4.64 11.13 -5.48
N PHE A 316 5.16 10.01 -6.00
CA PHE A 316 5.84 10.00 -7.29
C PHE A 316 4.89 10.38 -8.44
N GLU A 317 3.67 9.86 -8.46
CA GLU A 317 2.65 10.25 -9.45
C GLU A 317 2.35 11.76 -9.40
N MET A 318 2.26 12.35 -8.21
CA MET A 318 2.06 13.79 -8.05
C MET A 318 3.23 14.58 -8.65
N ILE A 319 4.48 14.19 -8.36
CA ILE A 319 5.67 14.83 -8.94
C ILE A 319 5.72 14.62 -10.47
N GLU A 320 5.39 13.42 -10.96
CA GLU A 320 5.37 13.09 -12.39
C GLU A 320 4.35 13.96 -13.15
N THR A 321 3.16 14.19 -12.58
CA THR A 321 2.16 15.10 -13.19
C THR A 321 2.56 16.58 -13.17
N MET A 322 3.42 16.99 -12.24
CA MET A 322 3.94 18.36 -12.19
C MET A 322 5.00 18.64 -13.26
N LEU A 323 5.49 17.60 -13.97
CA LEU A 323 6.52 17.69 -15.01
C LEU A 323 7.85 18.30 -14.50
N TRP A 324 8.14 18.12 -13.21
CA TRP A 324 9.36 18.66 -12.57
C TRP A 324 10.63 17.88 -12.91
N MET A 325 10.51 16.68 -13.48
CA MET A 325 11.65 15.83 -13.83
C MET A 325 11.85 15.75 -15.34
N GLY A 326 13.11 15.83 -15.78
CA GLY A 326 13.47 15.48 -17.16
C GLY A 326 13.25 13.99 -17.43
N GLU A 327 12.98 13.63 -18.70
CA GLU A 327 12.57 12.28 -19.11
C GLU A 327 13.56 11.17 -18.70
N ARG A 328 14.87 11.44 -18.80
CA ARG A 328 15.91 10.48 -18.37
C ARG A 328 15.86 10.22 -16.87
N THR A 329 15.71 11.28 -16.06
CA THR A 329 15.61 11.18 -14.60
C THR A 329 14.31 10.52 -14.18
N ARG A 330 13.19 10.86 -14.83
CA ARG A 330 11.89 10.20 -14.64
C ARG A 330 12.01 8.69 -14.88
N CYS A 331 12.59 8.28 -16.01
CA CYS A 331 12.82 6.87 -16.33
C CYS A 331 13.72 6.18 -15.29
N LEU A 332 14.82 6.83 -14.91
CA LEU A 332 15.78 6.31 -13.92
C LEU A 332 15.09 6.03 -12.58
N VAL A 333 14.37 7.01 -12.03
CA VAL A 333 13.65 6.85 -10.76
C VAL A 333 12.57 5.78 -10.88
N LYS A 334 11.76 5.81 -11.94
CA LYS A 334 10.67 4.85 -12.16
C LYS A 334 11.20 3.41 -12.26
N ARG A 335 12.27 3.18 -13.03
CA ARG A 335 12.88 1.85 -13.19
C ARG A 335 13.64 1.38 -11.96
N LEU A 336 14.25 2.26 -11.18
CA LEU A 336 14.94 1.88 -9.94
C LEU A 336 13.96 1.54 -8.81
N LEU A 337 12.91 2.34 -8.63
CA LEU A 337 12.08 2.30 -7.41
C LEU A 337 10.68 1.73 -7.60
N PHE A 338 10.16 1.78 -8.83
CA PHE A 338 8.77 1.44 -9.15
C PHE A 338 8.73 0.36 -10.23
N ASN A 339 9.28 -0.82 -9.92
CA ASN A 339 9.26 -1.98 -10.80
C ASN A 339 8.75 -3.25 -10.10
N TYR A 340 8.04 -4.08 -10.86
CA TYR A 340 7.38 -5.30 -10.36
C TYR A 340 8.36 -6.37 -9.86
N GLU A 341 9.59 -6.40 -10.35
CA GLU A 341 10.60 -7.39 -9.97
C GLU A 341 11.14 -7.16 -8.55
N THR A 342 11.21 -5.91 -8.10
CA THR A 342 11.87 -5.54 -6.83
C THR A 342 10.94 -4.93 -5.80
N VAL A 343 9.72 -4.52 -6.20
CA VAL A 343 8.73 -3.90 -5.31
C VAL A 343 8.49 -4.74 -4.04
N LEU A 344 8.29 -6.06 -4.22
CA LEU A 344 8.05 -7.02 -3.15
C LEU A 344 9.31 -7.29 -2.31
N ILE A 345 10.50 -7.29 -2.93
CA ILE A 345 11.76 -7.48 -2.21
C ILE A 345 11.93 -6.36 -1.18
N GLY A 346 11.66 -5.11 -1.58
CA GLY A 346 11.78 -3.98 -0.66
C GLY A 346 10.77 -4.05 0.49
N GLU A 347 9.55 -4.50 0.23
CA GLU A 347 8.52 -4.70 1.26
C GLU A 347 8.91 -5.79 2.25
N LEU A 348 9.46 -6.92 1.77
CA LEU A 348 9.90 -8.03 2.62
C LEU A 348 11.13 -7.68 3.47
N VAL A 349 12.12 -6.98 2.89
CA VAL A 349 13.30 -6.52 3.64
C VAL A 349 12.92 -5.50 4.69
N CYS A 350 12.06 -4.54 4.34
CA CYS A 350 11.55 -3.54 5.28
C CYS A 350 10.79 -4.24 6.43
N ALA A 351 9.91 -5.19 6.12
CA ALA A 351 9.18 -5.98 7.11
C ALA A 351 10.11 -6.76 8.07
N GLY A 352 11.17 -7.38 7.54
CA GLY A 352 12.13 -8.15 8.34
C GLY A 352 13.05 -7.28 9.24
N ALA A 353 13.43 -6.08 8.77
CA ALA A 353 14.34 -5.20 9.51
C ALA A 353 13.63 -4.29 10.53
N MET A 354 12.33 -4.07 10.38
CA MET A 354 11.58 -3.05 11.12
C MET A 354 11.67 -3.20 12.64
N GLN A 355 11.47 -4.41 13.17
CA GLN A 355 11.46 -4.65 14.61
C GLN A 355 12.80 -4.29 15.27
N GLN A 356 13.91 -4.68 14.62
CA GLN A 356 15.26 -4.36 15.06
C GLN A 356 15.54 -2.87 14.94
N TYR A 357 15.08 -2.25 13.84
CA TYR A 357 15.22 -0.81 13.64
C TYR A 357 14.50 0.00 14.72
N LEU A 358 13.24 -0.31 15.02
CA LEU A 358 12.46 0.37 16.06
C LEU A 358 13.11 0.23 17.45
N THR A 359 13.51 -1.00 17.80
CA THR A 359 14.21 -1.26 19.06
C THR A 359 15.52 -0.48 19.16
N SER A 360 16.31 -0.44 18.08
CA SER A 360 17.58 0.29 18.04
C SER A 360 17.36 1.79 18.12
N LEU A 361 16.35 2.31 17.42
CA LEU A 361 15.96 3.72 17.48
C LEU A 361 15.58 4.12 18.89
N ASN A 362 14.75 3.33 19.57
CA ASN A 362 14.35 3.61 20.95
C ASN A 362 15.51 3.56 21.93
N ARG A 363 16.45 2.64 21.74
CA ARG A 363 17.66 2.53 22.58
C ARG A 363 18.74 3.57 22.27
N SER A 364 18.58 4.39 21.23
CA SER A 364 19.48 5.49 20.90
C SER A 364 19.30 6.69 21.84
N ASP A 365 19.89 7.84 21.50
CA ASP A 365 19.71 9.11 22.22
C ASP A 365 18.24 9.54 22.35
N PHE A 366 17.33 8.94 21.57
CA PHE A 366 15.88 9.05 21.76
C PHE A 366 15.45 8.77 23.20
N ARG A 367 16.12 7.86 23.93
CA ARG A 367 15.86 7.59 25.36
C ARG A 367 15.94 8.85 26.23
N ARG A 368 16.76 9.83 25.85
CA ARG A 368 16.99 11.08 26.61
C ARG A 368 16.15 12.25 26.12
N SER A 369 15.14 12.01 25.27
CA SER A 369 14.38 13.07 24.62
C SER A 369 13.26 13.69 25.48
N ALA A 370 13.02 13.21 26.69
CA ALA A 370 11.96 13.70 27.56
C ALA A 370 12.01 15.22 27.85
N PRO A 371 13.18 15.83 28.16
CA PRO A 371 13.25 17.27 28.39
C PRO A 371 12.85 18.08 27.15
N ILE A 372 13.20 17.60 25.96
CA ILE A 372 12.86 18.25 24.69
C ILE A 372 11.36 18.11 24.41
N ALA A 373 10.80 16.91 24.62
CA ALA A 373 9.37 16.67 24.47
C ALA A 373 8.54 17.56 25.40
N HIS A 374 8.99 17.76 26.65
CA HIS A 374 8.34 18.66 27.59
C HIS A 374 8.47 20.13 27.17
N ALA A 375 9.62 20.54 26.61
CA ALA A 375 9.85 21.92 26.20
C ALA A 375 9.03 22.34 24.95
N VAL A 376 8.83 21.43 23.99
CA VAL A 376 8.15 21.73 22.72
C VAL A 376 6.68 21.30 22.70
N SER A 377 6.34 20.21 23.41
CA SER A 377 5.07 19.46 23.45
C SER A 377 5.27 18.01 23.00
N HIS A 378 4.68 17.07 23.74
CA HIS A 378 4.67 15.64 23.40
C HIS A 378 4.08 15.37 22.01
N TYR A 379 3.08 16.15 21.58
CA TYR A 379 2.48 16.04 20.26
C TYR A 379 3.47 16.39 19.14
N VAL A 380 4.13 17.54 19.23
CA VAL A 380 5.08 18.00 18.20
C VAL A 380 6.31 17.11 18.16
N TRP A 381 6.83 16.71 19.33
CA TRP A 381 7.98 15.81 19.39
C TRP A 381 7.66 14.41 18.85
N SER A 382 6.41 13.95 19.01
CA SER A 382 5.95 12.71 18.38
C SER A 382 6.01 12.74 16.85
N LEU A 383 5.78 13.88 16.21
CA LEU A 383 5.97 14.01 14.75
C LEU A 383 7.44 13.77 14.35
N VAL A 384 8.40 14.22 15.16
CA VAL A 384 9.83 13.94 14.94
C VAL A 384 10.11 12.45 15.14
N GLY A 385 9.50 11.84 16.16
CA GLY A 385 9.65 10.42 16.44
C GLY A 385 9.12 9.53 15.32
N HIS A 386 7.88 9.75 14.88
CA HIS A 386 7.30 9.05 13.73
C HIS A 386 7.99 9.41 12.42
N GLY A 387 8.40 10.66 12.22
CA GLY A 387 9.18 11.08 11.06
C GLY A 387 10.47 10.27 10.95
N SER A 388 11.16 10.06 12.06
CA SER A 388 12.37 9.22 12.12
C SER A 388 12.07 7.79 11.71
N ILE A 389 10.99 7.20 12.24
CA ILE A 389 10.53 5.84 11.85
C ILE A 389 10.27 5.78 10.35
N VAL A 390 9.40 6.64 9.82
CA VAL A 390 8.99 6.64 8.42
C VAL A 390 10.18 6.85 7.49
N LEU A 391 11.08 7.79 7.80
CA LEU A 391 12.29 8.03 7.00
C LEU A 391 13.21 6.81 6.98
N GLY A 392 13.41 6.14 8.11
CA GLY A 392 14.18 4.89 8.16
C GLY A 392 13.54 3.77 7.32
N CYS A 393 12.21 3.63 7.40
CA CYS A 393 11.47 2.65 6.59
C CYS A 393 11.62 2.93 5.09
N VAL A 394 11.43 4.20 4.70
CA VAL A 394 11.58 4.66 3.33
C VAL A 394 13.01 4.44 2.84
N LEU A 395 14.03 4.74 3.66
CA LEU A 395 15.43 4.51 3.31
C LEU A 395 15.71 3.04 3.01
N VAL A 396 15.30 2.12 3.89
CA VAL A 396 15.50 0.67 3.70
C VAL A 396 14.75 0.19 2.45
N LEU A 397 13.50 0.62 2.28
CA LEU A 397 12.66 0.24 1.15
C LEU A 397 13.24 0.74 -0.18
N VAL A 398 13.60 2.02 -0.27
CA VAL A 398 14.18 2.63 -1.48
C VAL A 398 15.54 2.01 -1.79
N SER A 399 16.40 1.82 -0.79
CA SER A 399 17.73 1.25 -0.99
C SER A 399 17.67 -0.19 -1.47
N SER A 400 16.82 -1.02 -0.86
CA SER A 400 16.65 -2.42 -1.25
C SER A 400 16.07 -2.57 -2.67
N ARG A 401 15.08 -1.74 -3.03
CA ARG A 401 14.55 -1.70 -4.41
C ARG A 401 15.60 -1.27 -5.42
N ALA A 402 16.32 -0.18 -5.14
CA ALA A 402 17.35 0.33 -6.03
C ALA A 402 18.48 -0.68 -6.23
N LEU A 403 19.01 -1.27 -5.15
CA LEU A 403 20.05 -2.31 -5.22
C LEU A 403 19.56 -3.55 -5.99
N GLY A 404 18.33 -3.99 -5.73
CA GLY A 404 17.70 -5.08 -6.47
C GLY A 404 17.58 -4.77 -7.97
N ALA A 405 17.18 -3.55 -8.33
CA ALA A 405 16.99 -3.14 -9.72
C ALA A 405 18.33 -3.01 -10.45
N ILE A 406 19.35 -2.48 -9.78
CA ILE A 406 20.73 -2.40 -10.29
C ILE A 406 21.27 -3.81 -10.54
N GLY A 407 21.18 -4.70 -9.54
CA GLY A 407 21.61 -6.09 -9.66
C GLY A 407 20.89 -6.83 -10.80
N PHE A 408 19.56 -6.72 -10.84
CA PHE A 408 18.73 -7.32 -11.89
C PHE A 408 19.10 -6.82 -13.29
N THR A 409 19.29 -5.51 -13.43
CA THR A 409 19.64 -4.89 -14.72
C THR A 409 21.02 -5.32 -15.18
N ARG A 410 22.00 -5.37 -14.27
CA ARG A 410 23.36 -5.83 -14.56
C ARG A 410 23.39 -7.29 -14.99
N TRP A 411 22.58 -8.14 -14.35
CA TRP A 411 22.47 -9.56 -14.65
C TRP A 411 21.77 -9.82 -15.98
N THR A 412 20.65 -9.13 -16.23
CA THR A 412 19.77 -9.43 -17.37
C THR A 412 20.22 -8.76 -18.66
N PHE A 413 20.72 -7.52 -18.59
CA PHE A 413 21.02 -6.71 -19.78
C PHE A 413 22.52 -6.42 -19.94
N GLY A 414 23.34 -6.70 -18.93
CA GLY A 414 24.77 -6.39 -18.95
C GLY A 414 25.10 -4.89 -18.97
N SER A 415 24.10 -4.00 -18.92
CA SER A 415 24.27 -2.55 -19.06
C SER A 415 23.27 -1.78 -18.21
N PHE A 416 23.76 -0.80 -17.46
CA PHE A 416 22.92 0.13 -16.69
C PHE A 416 22.24 1.20 -17.55
N ALA A 417 22.57 1.31 -18.83
CA ALA A 417 21.93 2.27 -19.75
C ALA A 417 20.41 2.05 -19.82
N VAL A 418 19.95 0.82 -19.61
CA VAL A 418 18.53 0.45 -19.54
C VAL A 418 17.78 1.23 -18.45
N LEU A 419 18.43 1.66 -17.37
CA LEU A 419 17.75 2.41 -16.32
C LEU A 419 17.33 3.81 -16.77
N ALA A 420 18.10 4.47 -17.63
CA ALA A 420 17.84 5.86 -18.04
C ALA A 420 17.40 6.01 -19.51
N ALA A 421 17.44 4.95 -20.32
CA ALA A 421 17.14 5.02 -21.75
C ALA A 421 15.65 5.37 -22.01
N PRO A 422 15.33 6.36 -22.85
CA PRO A 422 13.93 6.68 -23.15
C PRO A 422 13.25 5.56 -23.95
N CYS A 423 11.95 5.40 -23.75
CA CYS A 423 11.10 4.48 -24.51
C CYS A 423 9.77 5.16 -24.83
N CYS A 424 9.38 5.21 -26.10
CA CYS A 424 8.14 5.87 -26.52
C CYS A 424 6.86 5.26 -25.90
N VAL A 425 6.90 3.99 -25.51
CA VAL A 425 5.79 3.34 -24.77
C VAL A 425 5.70 3.88 -23.34
N ASP A 426 6.84 4.06 -22.64
CA ASP A 426 6.86 4.64 -21.29
C ASP A 426 6.38 6.10 -21.31
N GLU A 427 6.70 6.84 -22.37
CA GLU A 427 6.23 8.21 -22.59
C GLU A 427 4.72 8.24 -22.88
N THR A 428 4.22 7.34 -23.73
CA THR A 428 2.78 7.24 -24.07
C THR A 428 1.95 6.83 -22.86
N LEU A 429 2.43 5.87 -22.06
CA LEU A 429 1.77 5.45 -20.82
C LEU A 429 1.84 6.56 -19.77
N GLY A 430 3.01 7.18 -19.57
CA GLY A 430 3.23 8.24 -18.60
C GLY A 430 2.76 7.84 -17.20
N VAL A 431 1.94 8.68 -16.59
CA VAL A 431 1.35 8.44 -15.26
C VAL A 431 0.31 7.34 -15.25
N ARG A 432 -0.17 6.82 -16.40
CA ARG A 432 -1.24 5.81 -16.46
C ARG A 432 -0.81 4.45 -15.94
N THR A 433 0.50 4.18 -15.97
CA THR A 433 1.09 2.96 -15.41
C THR A 433 1.75 3.27 -14.08
N LYS A 434 1.41 2.48 -13.06
CA LYS A 434 1.93 2.63 -11.71
C LYS A 434 3.40 2.22 -11.63
N GLU A 435 3.72 1.03 -12.14
CA GLU A 435 5.05 0.42 -12.06
C GLU A 435 5.49 -0.14 -13.42
N VAL A 436 6.79 -0.23 -13.67
CA VAL A 436 7.34 -0.82 -14.89
C VAL A 436 7.73 -2.28 -14.68
N MET A 437 7.86 -3.03 -15.78
CA MET A 437 8.34 -4.42 -15.74
C MET A 437 9.74 -4.49 -16.34
N LEU A 438 10.79 -4.52 -15.50
CA LEU A 438 12.19 -4.49 -15.95
C LEU A 438 12.53 -5.68 -16.85
N GLY A 439 12.14 -6.89 -16.45
CA GLY A 439 12.31 -8.11 -17.26
C GLY A 439 11.40 -8.14 -18.50
N GLY A 440 10.47 -7.18 -18.58
CA GLY A 440 9.56 -6.99 -19.68
C GLY A 440 10.14 -6.26 -20.89
N TYR A 441 11.33 -5.67 -20.75
CA TYR A 441 12.03 -5.00 -21.83
C TYR A 441 12.92 -5.94 -22.67
N VAL A 442 13.25 -5.47 -23.87
CA VAL A 442 14.27 -5.94 -24.81
C VAL A 442 15.22 -4.79 -25.08
N TRP A 443 16.52 -5.05 -24.98
CA TRP A 443 17.58 -4.08 -25.22
C TRP A 443 18.29 -4.41 -26.53
N GLU A 444 17.99 -3.65 -27.58
CA GLU A 444 18.51 -3.89 -28.93
C GLU A 444 18.97 -2.57 -29.55
N ASN A 445 20.15 -2.55 -30.17
CA ASN A 445 20.69 -1.37 -30.86
C ASN A 445 20.67 -0.09 -29.99
N ARG A 446 21.00 -0.23 -28.70
CA ARG A 446 20.95 0.84 -27.68
C ARG A 446 19.56 1.49 -27.52
N LYS A 447 18.51 0.76 -27.85
CA LYS A 447 17.11 1.18 -27.74
C LYS A 447 16.33 0.16 -26.94
N LEU A 448 15.31 0.65 -26.24
CA LEU A 448 14.51 -0.13 -25.32
C LEU A 448 13.12 -0.40 -25.91
N TYR A 449 12.73 -1.66 -25.94
CA TYR A 449 11.42 -2.10 -26.45
C TYR A 449 10.71 -2.95 -25.41
N TYR A 450 9.39 -2.85 -25.31
CA TYR A 450 8.55 -3.77 -24.55
C TYR A 450 8.24 -5.02 -25.35
N LYS A 451 8.39 -6.20 -24.73
CA LYS A 451 7.93 -7.46 -25.31
C LYS A 451 6.41 -7.44 -25.49
N ALA A 452 5.92 -8.10 -26.53
CA ALA A 452 4.48 -8.33 -26.73
C ALA A 452 3.79 -8.92 -25.49
N SER A 453 4.44 -9.88 -24.82
CA SER A 453 3.94 -10.46 -23.56
C SER A 453 3.78 -9.44 -22.44
N THR A 454 4.65 -8.42 -22.40
CA THR A 454 4.62 -7.37 -21.39
C THR A 454 3.51 -6.38 -21.67
N LEU A 455 3.32 -6.00 -22.95
CA LEU A 455 2.16 -5.19 -23.35
C LEU A 455 0.86 -5.87 -22.92
N LYS A 456 0.76 -7.19 -23.15
CA LYS A 456 -0.34 -8.02 -22.66
C LYS A 456 -0.43 -8.04 -21.12
N ALA A 457 0.67 -8.08 -20.38
CA ALA A 457 0.64 -8.03 -18.92
C ALA A 457 0.04 -6.71 -18.40
N PHE A 458 0.30 -5.59 -19.06
CA PHE A 458 -0.30 -4.29 -18.75
C PHE A 458 -1.75 -4.13 -19.28
N GLY A 459 -2.26 -5.11 -20.02
CA GLY A 459 -3.59 -5.04 -20.65
C GLY A 459 -3.66 -4.06 -21.81
N ILE A 460 -2.53 -3.80 -22.46
CA ILE A 460 -2.45 -2.97 -23.66
C ILE A 460 -2.92 -3.79 -24.85
N LEU A 461 -3.82 -3.20 -25.64
CA LEU A 461 -4.46 -3.83 -26.78
C LEU A 461 -4.10 -3.10 -28.07
N LYS A 462 -4.06 -3.85 -29.18
CA LYS A 462 -3.98 -3.32 -30.53
C LYS A 462 -5.40 -3.08 -31.05
N ALA A 463 -5.73 -1.81 -31.27
CA ALA A 463 -6.95 -1.42 -31.97
C ALA A 463 -6.60 -1.13 -33.44
N VAL A 464 -7.45 -1.55 -34.36
CA VAL A 464 -7.31 -1.25 -35.79
C VAL A 464 -8.57 -0.51 -36.22
N GLU A 465 -8.40 0.68 -36.77
CA GLU A 465 -9.50 1.45 -37.35
C GLU A 465 -9.80 1.02 -38.79
N GLU A 466 -10.92 1.47 -39.33
CA GLU A 466 -11.37 1.12 -40.69
C GLU A 466 -10.37 1.54 -41.77
N ASP A 467 -9.55 2.56 -41.51
CA ASP A 467 -8.47 3.01 -42.38
C ASP A 467 -7.21 2.12 -42.33
N GLY A 468 -7.25 1.03 -41.56
CA GLY A 468 -6.15 0.09 -41.37
C GLY A 468 -5.06 0.58 -40.41
N ARG A 469 -5.21 1.76 -39.80
CA ARG A 469 -4.20 2.28 -38.87
C ARG A 469 -4.26 1.56 -37.53
N GLU A 470 -3.09 1.24 -37.01
CA GLU A 470 -2.93 0.59 -35.71
C GLU A 470 -2.82 1.61 -34.59
N TYR A 471 -3.54 1.37 -33.52
CA TYR A 471 -3.59 2.20 -32.33
C TYR A 471 -3.29 1.40 -31.07
N PHE A 472 -2.64 2.09 -30.14
CA PHE A 472 -2.33 1.63 -28.81
C PHE A 472 -3.52 1.95 -27.90
N ALA A 473 -4.21 0.91 -27.42
CA ALA A 473 -5.45 1.03 -26.66
C ALA A 473 -5.32 0.50 -25.22
N LEU A 474 -6.03 1.13 -24.29
CA LEU A 474 -6.05 0.78 -22.86
C LEU A 474 -7.45 0.98 -22.27
N HIS A 475 -7.85 0.08 -21.36
CA HIS A 475 -9.05 0.29 -20.54
C HIS A 475 -8.77 1.33 -19.44
N LYS A 476 -9.48 2.46 -19.47
CA LYS A 476 -9.36 3.51 -18.45
C LYS A 476 -10.10 3.12 -17.17
N LEU A 477 -9.42 3.28 -16.06
CA LEU A 477 -10.00 3.16 -14.72
C LEU A 477 -10.54 4.51 -14.26
N HIS A 478 -11.83 4.61 -14.02
CA HIS A 478 -12.49 5.78 -13.43
C HIS A 478 -12.59 5.66 -11.91
N TRP A 479 -12.99 6.73 -11.22
CA TRP A 479 -13.08 6.75 -9.76
C TRP A 479 -14.10 5.74 -9.21
N ILE A 480 -15.39 5.97 -9.49
CA ILE A 480 -16.50 5.15 -8.99
C ILE A 480 -17.24 4.50 -10.16
N ALA A 481 -17.37 5.21 -11.27
CA ALA A 481 -18.02 4.72 -12.46
C ALA A 481 -17.27 3.51 -13.04
N ILE A 482 -18.02 2.54 -13.57
CA ILE A 482 -17.48 1.44 -14.36
C ILE A 482 -18.20 1.45 -15.71
N PRO A 483 -17.83 2.36 -16.63
CA PRO A 483 -18.48 2.48 -17.93
C PRO A 483 -18.48 1.14 -18.66
N ARG A 484 -19.50 0.85 -19.46
CA ARG A 484 -19.45 -0.32 -20.38
C ARG A 484 -18.40 -0.14 -21.48
N HIS A 485 -18.09 1.11 -21.77
CA HIS A 485 -17.28 1.63 -22.86
C HIS A 485 -16.10 2.38 -22.24
N ASP A 486 -15.08 1.64 -21.83
CA ASP A 486 -13.91 2.15 -21.09
C ASP A 486 -12.60 2.01 -21.88
N LEU A 487 -12.66 1.60 -23.15
CA LEU A 487 -11.50 1.43 -24.01
C LEU A 487 -11.16 2.74 -24.73
N PHE A 488 -9.92 3.20 -24.59
CA PHE A 488 -9.43 4.45 -25.17
C PHE A 488 -8.17 4.22 -25.98
N LEU A 489 -8.05 4.94 -27.11
CA LEU A 489 -6.82 5.04 -27.87
C LEU A 489 -5.91 6.09 -27.23
N LEU A 490 -4.65 5.73 -27.00
CA LEU A 490 -3.65 6.59 -26.35
C LEU A 490 -2.53 7.02 -27.31
N GLY A 491 -2.26 6.22 -28.33
CA GLY A 491 -1.22 6.51 -29.30
C GLY A 491 -1.43 5.83 -30.64
N SER A 492 -0.86 6.41 -31.69
CA SER A 492 -0.77 5.79 -33.02
C SER A 492 0.49 4.95 -33.12
N VAL A 493 0.39 3.76 -33.72
CA VAL A 493 1.50 2.82 -33.87
C VAL A 493 2.08 2.95 -35.28
N TRP A 494 3.39 3.17 -35.35
CA TRP A 494 4.15 3.29 -36.59
C TRP A 494 5.30 2.29 -36.58
N GLY A 495 5.05 1.10 -37.13
CA GLY A 495 5.97 -0.04 -37.06
C GLY A 495 6.14 -0.53 -35.62
N GLN A 496 7.32 -0.30 -35.05
CA GLN A 496 7.61 -0.62 -33.65
C GLN A 496 7.44 0.56 -32.69
N ARG A 497 7.12 1.77 -33.18
CA ARG A 497 7.06 2.98 -32.35
C ARG A 497 5.62 3.37 -32.02
N VAL A 498 5.41 3.97 -30.86
CA VAL A 498 4.10 4.49 -30.42
C VAL A 498 4.20 5.98 -30.22
N ARG A 499 3.38 6.76 -30.94
CA ARG A 499 3.31 8.21 -30.80
C ARG A 499 2.03 8.60 -30.05
N PRO A 500 2.12 9.35 -28.94
CA PRO A 500 0.95 9.84 -28.21
C PRO A 500 -0.02 10.59 -29.14
N CYS A 501 -1.32 10.39 -28.94
CA CYS A 501 -2.38 11.08 -29.69
C CYS A 501 -3.48 11.58 -28.75
N SER A 502 -4.38 12.42 -29.26
CA SER A 502 -5.56 12.85 -28.51
C SER A 502 -6.40 11.65 -28.11
N GLU A 503 -6.67 11.53 -26.80
CA GLU A 503 -7.40 10.39 -26.28
C GLU A 503 -8.84 10.38 -26.82
N ARG A 504 -9.24 9.26 -27.41
CA ARG A 504 -10.61 9.06 -27.89
C ARG A 504 -11.12 7.67 -27.54
N HIS A 505 -12.43 7.58 -27.37
CA HIS A 505 -13.11 6.32 -27.10
C HIS A 505 -13.05 5.40 -28.34
N PHE A 506 -12.97 4.09 -28.11
CA PHE A 506 -12.96 3.08 -29.16
C PHE A 506 -13.91 1.93 -28.85
N SER A 507 -14.73 1.55 -29.83
CA SER A 507 -15.71 0.45 -29.72
C SER A 507 -15.52 -0.67 -30.75
N GLY A 508 -14.46 -0.61 -31.56
CA GLY A 508 -14.17 -1.58 -32.60
C GLY A 508 -13.46 -2.85 -32.10
N THR A 509 -13.05 -3.68 -33.04
CA THR A 509 -12.33 -4.93 -32.76
C THR A 509 -10.91 -4.65 -32.27
N VAL A 510 -10.51 -5.40 -31.24
CA VAL A 510 -9.16 -5.35 -30.67
C VAL A 510 -8.47 -6.70 -30.79
N SER A 511 -7.14 -6.67 -30.81
CA SER A 511 -6.26 -7.85 -30.81
C SER A 511 -5.05 -7.61 -29.91
N MET A 512 -4.21 -8.62 -29.73
CA MET A 512 -2.92 -8.47 -29.05
C MET A 512 -1.83 -8.05 -30.05
N PHE A 513 -0.83 -7.31 -29.58
CA PHE A 513 0.38 -7.09 -30.36
C PHE A 513 1.18 -8.39 -30.49
N SER A 514 1.67 -8.69 -31.69
CA SER A 514 2.54 -9.85 -31.96
C SER A 514 4.03 -9.53 -31.88
N HIS A 515 4.39 -8.25 -31.92
CA HIS A 515 5.78 -7.77 -31.93
C HIS A 515 6.07 -6.80 -30.79
N ALA A 516 7.36 -6.52 -30.57
CA ALA A 516 7.80 -5.57 -29.57
C ALA A 516 7.56 -4.12 -30.00
N LEU A 517 7.20 -3.26 -29.05
CA LEU A 517 7.00 -1.82 -29.26
C LEU A 517 7.93 -1.00 -28.39
N GLY A 518 8.51 0.08 -28.92
CA GLY A 518 9.40 0.98 -28.19
C GLY A 518 10.37 1.72 -29.09
N GLY A 519 11.58 1.92 -28.59
CA GLY A 519 12.60 2.77 -29.19
C GLY A 519 12.41 4.26 -28.83
N SER A 520 13.39 5.06 -29.24
CA SER A 520 13.37 6.52 -29.09
C SER A 520 12.82 7.19 -30.35
N PHE A 521 12.14 8.32 -30.15
CA PHE A 521 11.96 9.26 -31.25
C PHE A 521 13.31 9.92 -31.58
N PRO A 522 13.62 10.18 -32.86
CA PRO A 522 14.73 11.05 -33.20
C PRO A 522 14.52 12.36 -32.46
N ILE A 523 15.54 12.82 -31.73
CA ILE A 523 15.53 14.14 -31.10
C ILE A 523 15.33 15.14 -32.23
N ALA A 524 14.12 15.66 -32.40
CA ALA A 524 13.95 16.91 -33.11
C ALA A 524 14.79 17.92 -32.31
N SER A 525 15.71 18.57 -33.00
CA SER A 525 16.55 19.62 -32.46
C SER A 525 15.71 20.55 -31.58
N SER A 526 16.29 20.91 -30.45
CA SER A 526 15.77 21.85 -29.46
C SER A 526 15.03 23.04 -30.08
N ARG A 527 13.70 22.94 -30.21
CA ARG A 527 12.68 24.01 -30.24
C ARG A 527 11.36 23.41 -30.72
N GLY A 528 10.63 22.84 -29.77
CA GLY A 528 9.32 22.25 -30.00
C GLY A 528 8.87 21.47 -28.78
N ARG A 529 8.71 22.15 -27.64
CA ARG A 529 7.85 21.64 -26.57
C ARG A 529 6.48 21.44 -27.24
N ILE A 530 6.15 20.21 -27.60
CA ILE A 530 4.76 19.86 -27.92
C ILE A 530 4.05 19.84 -26.58
N THR A 531 3.57 21.01 -26.18
CA THR A 531 2.62 21.24 -25.10
C THR A 531 1.33 20.52 -25.50
N VAL A 532 1.21 19.24 -25.16
CA VAL A 532 -0.11 18.62 -25.05
C VAL A 532 -0.68 19.13 -23.74
N PHE A 533 -1.39 20.26 -23.80
CA PHE A 533 -2.36 20.62 -22.79
C PHE A 533 -3.35 19.44 -22.69
N ALA A 534 -3.17 18.61 -21.67
CA ALA A 534 -4.28 17.82 -21.14
C ALA A 534 -5.26 18.80 -20.49
N ASN A 535 -6.00 19.54 -21.33
CA ASN A 535 -7.16 20.29 -20.89
C ASN A 535 -8.22 19.28 -20.49
N ASN A 536 -8.28 18.95 -19.21
CA ASN A 536 -9.50 18.48 -18.55
C ASN A 536 -10.51 19.64 -18.49
N ARG A 537 -10.97 20.13 -19.65
CA ARG A 537 -12.19 20.92 -19.75
C ARG A 537 -13.24 20.03 -20.37
N VAL A 538 -14.22 19.65 -19.56
CA VAL A 538 -15.53 19.21 -20.04
C VAL A 538 -16.05 20.35 -20.92
N ALA A 539 -16.05 20.14 -22.23
CA ALA A 539 -16.82 21.00 -23.12
C ALA A 539 -18.30 20.74 -22.80
N SER A 540 -18.96 21.76 -22.28
CA SER A 540 -20.41 21.83 -22.26
C SER A 540 -20.87 21.92 -23.71
N GLU A 541 -21.17 20.78 -24.33
CA GLU A 541 -21.93 20.77 -25.58
C GLU A 541 -23.41 20.93 -25.23
N THR A 542 -23.89 22.14 -25.50
CA THR A 542 -25.29 22.52 -25.60
C THR A 542 -25.94 21.70 -26.71
N LEU A 543 -26.52 20.54 -26.37
CA LEU A 543 -27.39 19.81 -27.31
C LEU A 543 -28.84 20.26 -27.09
N SER A 544 -29.26 21.22 -27.92
CA SER A 544 -30.66 21.46 -28.21
C SER A 544 -31.27 20.17 -28.78
N SER A 545 -32.10 19.49 -27.99
CA SER A 545 -33.09 18.55 -28.54
C SER A 545 -34.35 18.64 -27.71
N ARG A 546 -35.42 19.12 -28.38
CA ARG A 546 -36.80 19.09 -27.89
C ARG A 546 -37.23 17.65 -27.73
N VAL A 547 -37.61 17.23 -26.52
CA VAL A 547 -38.56 16.12 -26.32
C VAL A 547 -39.44 16.46 -25.12
N ALA A 548 -40.74 16.28 -25.31
CA ALA A 548 -41.84 16.61 -24.43
C ALA A 548 -41.73 15.97 -23.03
N GLY A 549 -42.06 16.74 -21.99
CA GLY A 549 -42.12 16.27 -20.62
C GLY A 549 -43.42 15.53 -20.30
N PRO A 550 -43.41 14.58 -19.35
CA PRO A 550 -44.61 14.17 -18.65
C PRO A 550 -44.81 15.03 -17.39
N SER A 551 -46.05 15.49 -17.22
CA SER A 551 -46.56 16.29 -16.12
C SER A 551 -46.32 15.63 -14.76
N ALA A 552 -45.68 16.34 -13.84
CA ALA A 552 -45.68 16.00 -12.42
C ALA A 552 -46.77 16.82 -11.72
N LEU A 553 -47.76 16.10 -11.16
CA LEU A 553 -48.82 16.61 -10.31
C LEU A 553 -48.19 17.14 -9.01
N ILE A 554 -48.27 18.45 -8.75
CA ILE A 554 -47.87 19.07 -7.49
C ILE A 554 -49.09 19.05 -6.57
N VAL A 555 -49.06 18.22 -5.52
CA VAL A 555 -50.01 18.32 -4.41
C VAL A 555 -49.39 19.26 -3.36
N VAL A 556 -49.94 20.47 -3.30
CA VAL A 556 -49.66 21.44 -2.23
C VAL A 556 -50.58 21.13 -1.06
N VAL A 557 -50.01 20.79 0.10
CA VAL A 557 -50.74 20.76 1.37
C VAL A 557 -50.47 22.07 2.09
N SER A 558 -51.49 22.92 2.20
CA SER A 558 -51.51 24.10 3.08
C SER A 558 -52.03 23.73 4.47
N PRO A 559 -51.62 24.45 5.52
CA PRO A 559 -52.09 24.20 6.88
C PRO A 559 -53.46 24.86 7.10
N VAL A 560 -54.32 24.22 7.88
CA VAL A 560 -55.52 24.85 8.45
C VAL A 560 -55.60 24.51 9.93
N GLN A 561 -55.52 25.61 10.70
CA GLN A 561 -55.90 25.88 12.10
C GLN A 561 -55.49 24.92 13.22
#